data_AF-A0A2N2D3B4-F1
#
_entry.id   AF-A0A2N2D3B4-F1
#
_cell.length_a   1.000
_cell.length_b   1.000
_cell.length_c   1.000
_cell.angle_alpha   90.00
_cell.angle_beta   90.00
_cell.angle_gamma   90.00
#
_symmetry.space_group_name_H-M   'P 1'
#
loop_
_entity.id
_entity.type
_entity.pdbx_description
1 polymer ?
#
loop_
_entity_poly.entity_id
_entity_poly.type
_entity_poly.pdbx_seq_one_letter_code
_entity_poly.pdbx_strand_id
1 'polypeptide(L)'
;MEYTSKFNLIDGVPDLEQIEEWAEEYYNGLVSMMKPLWGLADINDVLKSMAGIPFDKLVTDELAGESATLINLAIDQVKQIGTREIEYIKAYMV
;
A
#
# COMPACT_ATOMS: atom_id res chain seq x y z
N MET A 1 6.89 -16.38 20.58
CA MET A 1 7.69 -15.74 19.54
C MET A 1 7.93 -14.32 19.99
N GLU A 2 9.18 -13.87 20.02
CA GLU A 2 9.50 -12.45 20.20
C GLU A 2 9.11 -11.73 18.90
N TYR A 3 8.31 -10.68 19.02
CA TYR A 3 7.95 -9.82 17.90
C TYR A 3 9.07 -8.81 17.69
N THR A 4 9.66 -8.81 16.49
CA THR A 4 10.61 -7.77 16.08
C THR A 4 9.87 -6.79 15.20
N SER A 5 9.85 -5.51 15.60
CA SER A 5 9.28 -4.42 14.81
C SER A 5 9.84 -4.42 13.39
N LYS A 6 8.99 -4.23 12.39
CA LYS A 6 9.37 -4.02 10.99
C LYS A 6 9.95 -2.61 10.78
N PHE A 7 9.61 -1.66 11.66
CA PHE A 7 10.02 -0.26 11.54
C PHE A 7 10.97 0.18 12.65
N ASN A 8 11.93 1.00 12.27
CA ASN A 8 12.87 1.65 13.14
C ASN A 8 12.26 2.92 13.74
N LEU A 9 12.79 3.30 14.90
CA LEU A 9 12.54 4.60 15.50
C LEU A 9 13.87 5.38 15.53
N ILE A 10 13.89 6.57 14.92
CA ILE A 10 15.02 7.51 14.99
C ILE A 10 14.65 8.53 16.07
N ASP A 11 15.42 8.57 17.16
CA ASP A 11 15.16 9.44 18.32
C ASP A 11 13.73 9.29 18.90
N GLY A 12 13.18 8.08 18.85
CA GLY A 12 11.83 7.76 19.33
C GLY A 12 10.70 8.15 18.38
N VAL A 13 11.02 8.66 17.19
CA VAL A 13 10.07 8.98 16.12
C VAL A 13 10.14 7.91 15.04
N PRO A 14 9.00 7.49 14.46
CA PRO A 14 9.00 6.60 13.30
C PRO A 14 9.93 7.08 12.19
N ASP A 15 10.77 6.18 11.68
CA ASP A 15 11.54 6.41 10.47
C ASP A 15 10.59 6.44 9.26
N LEU A 16 10.23 7.64 8.80
CA LEU A 16 9.23 7.82 7.75
C LEU A 16 9.74 7.34 6.38
N GLU A 17 11.03 7.48 6.09
CA GLU A 17 11.62 7.03 4.83
C GLU A 17 11.50 5.50 4.72
N GLN A 18 11.81 4.79 5.81
CA GLN A 18 11.64 3.34 5.85
C GLN A 18 10.16 2.91 5.67
N ILE A 19 9.21 3.65 6.26
CA ILE A 19 7.78 3.36 6.10
C ILE A 19 7.33 3.60 4.66
N GLU A 20 7.84 4.65 4.01
CA GLU A 20 7.58 4.95 2.60
C GLU A 20 8.13 3.87 1.68
N GLU A 21 9.39 3.47 1.85
CA GLU A 21 10.00 2.37 1.10
C GLU A 21 9.21 1.07 1.26
N TRP A 22 8.85 0.73 2.51
CA TRP A 22 8.03 -0.44 2.78
C TRP A 22 6.67 -0.37 2.08
N ALA A 23 6.00 0.80 2.10
CA ALA A 23 4.70 0.98 1.47
C ALA A 23 4.78 0.82 -0.05
N GLU A 24 5.84 1.32 -0.69
CA GLU A 24 6.10 1.12 -2.11
C GLU A 24 6.34 -0.35 -2.46
N GLU A 25 7.19 -1.04 -1.70
CA GLU A 25 7.43 -2.49 -1.89
C GLU A 25 6.15 -3.30 -1.73
N TYR A 26 5.38 -3.02 -0.67
CA TYR A 26 4.12 -3.67 -0.39
C TYR A 26 3.10 -3.47 -1.52
N TYR A 27 2.91 -2.22 -1.95
CA TYR A 27 1.99 -1.89 -3.04
C TYR A 27 2.44 -2.54 -4.36
N ASN A 28 3.72 -2.49 -4.69
CA ASN A 28 4.28 -3.10 -5.89
C ASN A 28 4.12 -4.63 -5.90
N GLY A 29 4.27 -5.26 -4.73
CA GLY A 29 3.99 -6.68 -4.53
C GLY A 29 2.52 -7.00 -4.81
N LEU A 30 1.60 -6.23 -4.21
CA LEU A 30 0.16 -6.38 -4.42
C LEU A 30 -0.21 -6.24 -5.91
N VAL A 31 0.21 -5.16 -6.54
CA VAL A 31 -0.09 -4.90 -7.96
C VAL A 31 0.50 -5.99 -8.85
N SER A 32 1.71 -6.46 -8.56
CA SER A 32 2.33 -7.53 -9.35
C SER A 32 1.56 -8.85 -9.27
N MET A 33 0.95 -9.16 -8.13
CA MET A 33 0.03 -10.30 -8.02
C MET A 33 -1.27 -10.10 -8.81
N MET A 34 -1.75 -8.86 -8.92
CA MET A 34 -2.99 -8.53 -9.62
C MET A 34 -2.81 -8.36 -11.15
N LYS A 35 -1.60 -8.05 -11.64
CA LYS A 35 -1.31 -7.84 -13.07
C LYS A 35 -1.90 -8.91 -14.00
N PRO A 36 -1.76 -10.23 -13.74
CA PRO A 36 -2.34 -11.25 -14.62
C PRO A 36 -3.88 -11.20 -14.67
N LEU A 37 -4.52 -10.80 -13.56
CA LEU A 37 -5.99 -10.68 -13.48
C LEU A 37 -6.48 -9.44 -14.24
N TRP A 38 -5.74 -8.32 -14.14
CA TRP A 38 -6.10 -7.07 -14.80
C TRP A 38 -5.75 -7.04 -16.30
N GLY A 39 -4.75 -7.80 -16.74
CA GLY A 39 -4.27 -7.79 -18.13
C GLY A 39 -5.30 -8.26 -19.18
N LEU A 40 -6.43 -8.83 -18.76
CA LEU A 40 -7.50 -9.30 -19.64
C LEU A 40 -8.82 -8.53 -19.45
N ALA A 41 -8.86 -7.58 -18.52
CA ALA A 41 -10.08 -6.87 -18.13
C ALA A 41 -10.21 -5.51 -18.83
N ASP A 42 -11.43 -4.98 -18.89
CA ASP A 42 -11.66 -3.60 -19.31
C ASP A 42 -10.97 -2.63 -18.34
N ILE A 43 -10.36 -1.58 -18.87
CA ILE A 43 -9.60 -0.61 -18.06
C ILE A 43 -10.46 0.07 -16.99
N ASN A 44 -11.76 0.29 -17.25
CA ASN A 44 -12.65 0.87 -16.24
C ASN A 44 -12.95 -0.13 -15.11
N ASP A 45 -13.06 -1.42 -15.43
CA ASP A 45 -13.21 -2.47 -14.42
C ASP A 45 -11.94 -2.61 -13.58
N VAL A 46 -10.75 -2.48 -14.19
CA VAL A 46 -9.47 -2.44 -13.48
C VAL A 46 -9.43 -1.23 -12.53
N LEU A 47 -9.73 -0.03 -13.01
CA LEU A 47 -9.75 1.18 -12.17
C LEU A 47 -10.74 1.07 -11.01
N LYS A 48 -11.91 0.49 -11.24
CA LYS A 48 -12.90 0.22 -10.19
C LYS A 48 -12.37 -0.80 -9.18
N SER A 49 -11.69 -1.85 -9.65
CA SER A 49 -11.04 -2.84 -8.78
C SER A 49 -9.94 -2.21 -7.93
N MET A 50 -9.07 -1.37 -8.51
CA MET A 50 -8.00 -0.67 -7.79
C MET A 50 -8.56 0.25 -6.71
N ALA A 51 -9.61 1.03 -7.02
CA ALA A 51 -10.26 1.93 -6.07
C ALA A 51 -10.96 1.18 -4.91
N GLY A 52 -11.30 -0.09 -5.12
CA GLY A 52 -11.97 -0.93 -4.12
C GLY A 52 -11.02 -1.72 -3.22
N ILE A 53 -9.70 -1.58 -3.35
CA ILE A 53 -8.74 -2.36 -2.55
C ILE A 53 -8.85 -1.93 -1.07
N PRO A 54 -9.09 -2.88 -0.13
CA PRO A 54 -9.25 -2.56 1.28
C PRO A 54 -7.89 -2.44 1.99
N PHE A 55 -7.08 -1.45 1.60
CA PHE A 55 -5.72 -1.26 2.13
C PHE A 55 -5.65 -1.19 3.66
N ASP A 56 -6.65 -0.57 4.31
CA ASP A 56 -6.75 -0.51 5.78
C ASP A 56 -6.63 -1.90 6.41
N LYS A 57 -7.42 -2.85 5.89
CA LYS A 57 -7.45 -4.21 6.41
C LYS A 57 -6.17 -4.95 6.06
N LEU A 58 -5.74 -4.88 4.80
CA LEU A 58 -4.61 -5.67 4.32
C LEU A 58 -3.30 -5.26 4.99
N VAL A 59 -3.07 -3.96 5.20
CA VAL A 59 -1.88 -3.45 5.89
C VAL A 59 -1.95 -3.72 7.38
N THR A 60 -3.12 -3.58 8.02
CA THR A 60 -3.29 -3.95 9.45
C THR A 60 -2.98 -5.42 9.68
N ASP A 61 -3.45 -6.31 8.81
CA ASP A 61 -3.20 -7.75 8.92
C ASP A 61 -1.70 -8.06 8.69
N GLU A 62 -1.03 -7.40 7.74
CA GLU A 62 0.40 -7.57 7.43
C GLU A 62 1.35 -7.02 8.50
N LEU A 63 0.92 -6.00 9.23
CA LEU A 63 1.67 -5.32 10.30
C LEU A 63 1.15 -5.73 11.69
N ALA A 64 0.51 -6.88 11.80
CA ALA A 64 -0.01 -7.37 13.07
C ALA A 64 1.12 -7.48 14.12
N GLY A 65 0.99 -6.71 15.20
CA GLY A 65 2.01 -6.60 16.26
C GLY A 65 2.68 -5.23 16.32
N GLU A 66 2.58 -4.43 15.26
CA GLU A 66 3.02 -3.03 15.28
C GLU A 66 2.11 -2.15 16.15
N SER A 67 2.66 -1.00 16.54
CA SER A 67 1.85 0.06 17.15
C SER A 67 0.82 0.62 16.16
N ALA A 68 -0.34 1.04 16.67
CA ALA A 68 -1.39 1.65 15.85
C ALA A 68 -0.88 2.89 15.07
N THR A 69 0.07 3.64 15.64
CA THR A 69 0.70 4.78 14.96
C THR A 69 1.43 4.34 13.70
N LEU A 70 2.27 3.31 13.79
CA LEU A 70 3.04 2.79 12.65
C LEU A 70 2.12 2.19 11.59
N ILE A 71 1.09 1.44 12.02
CA ILE A 71 0.09 0.86 11.11
C ILE A 71 -0.63 1.95 10.33
N ASN A 72 -1.09 3.02 11.01
CA ASN A 72 -1.81 4.11 10.35
C ASN A 72 -0.91 4.88 9.37
N LEU A 73 0.35 5.13 9.72
CA LEU A 73 1.31 5.77 8.82
C LEU A 73 1.51 4.94 7.55
N ALA A 74 1.70 3.63 7.70
CA ALA A 74 1.86 2.72 6.57
C ALA A 74 0.59 2.64 5.69
N ILE A 75 -0.59 2.56 6.31
CA ILE A 75 -1.89 2.60 5.60
C ILE A 75 -1.99 3.87 4.75
N ASP A 76 -1.70 5.03 5.34
CA ASP A 76 -1.81 6.32 4.66
C ASP A 76 -0.87 6.40 3.47
N GLN A 77 0.36 5.89 3.59
CA GLN A 77 1.31 5.85 2.48
C GLN A 77 0.85 4.93 1.35
N VAL A 78 0.41 3.70 1.66
CA VAL A 78 -0.08 2.75 0.64
C VAL A 78 -1.32 3.31 -0.08
N LYS A 79 -2.25 3.96 0.64
CA LYS A 79 -3.42 4.62 0.04
C LYS A 79 -3.05 5.77 -0.88
N GLN A 80 -2.07 6.59 -0.49
CA GLN A 80 -1.59 7.68 -1.32
C GLN A 80 -0.99 7.15 -2.63
N ILE A 81 -0.18 6.10 -2.57
CA ILE A 81 0.39 5.44 -3.76
C ILE A 81 -0.75 4.94 -4.67
N GLY A 82 -1.68 4.16 -4.12
CA GLY A 82 -2.81 3.63 -4.91
C GLY A 82 -3.67 4.71 -5.55
N THR A 83 -3.89 5.82 -4.86
CA THR A 83 -4.64 6.98 -5.40
C THR A 83 -3.89 7.63 -6.55
N ARG A 84 -2.59 7.91 -6.39
CA ARG A 84 -1.75 8.50 -7.45
C ARG A 84 -1.72 7.61 -8.69
N GLU A 85 -1.57 6.30 -8.54
CA GLU A 85 -1.57 5.35 -9.66
C GLU A 85 -2.87 5.37 -10.46
N ILE A 86 -4.03 5.40 -9.77
CA ILE A 86 -5.34 5.53 -10.41
C ILE A 86 -5.42 6.85 -11.20
N GLU A 87 -4.94 7.95 -10.62
CA GLU A 87 -4.93 9.26 -11.27
C GLU A 87 -4.02 9.28 -12.50
N TYR A 88 -2.82 8.69 -12.41
CA TYR A 88 -1.91 8.54 -13.54
C TYR A 88 -2.53 7.76 -14.69
N ILE A 89 -3.15 6.60 -14.41
CA ILE A 89 -3.81 5.80 -15.45
C ILE A 89 -4.95 6.59 -16.11
N LYS A 90 -5.80 7.26 -15.32
CA LYS A 90 -6.89 8.10 -15.84
C LYS A 90 -6.39 9.21 -16.76
N ALA A 91 -5.24 9.82 -16.46
CA ALA A 91 -4.66 10.87 -17.28
C ALA A 91 -4.26 10.38 -18.69
N TYR A 92 -3.93 9.09 -18.85
CA TYR A 92 -3.62 8.48 -20.15
C TYR A 92 -4.85 8.07 -20.96
N MET A 93 -6.06 8.12 -20.38
CA MET A 93 -7.31 7.76 -21.04
C MET A 93 -8.00 8.95 -21.74
N VAL A 94 -7.35 10.12 -21.75
CA VAL A 94 -7.83 11.37 -22.36
C VAL A 94 -7.58 11.37 -23.87
#